data_AF-A0AAW0IJV6-F1
#
_entry.id   AF-A0AAW0IJV6-F1
#
_cell.length_a   1.000
_cell.length_b   1.000
_cell.length_c   1.000
_cell.angle_alpha   90.00
_cell.angle_beta   90.00
_cell.angle_gamma   90.00
#
_symmetry.space_group_name_H-M   'P 1'
#
loop_
_entity.id
_entity.type
_entity.pdbx_description
1 polymer ?
#
loop_
_entity_poly.entity_id
_entity_poly.type
_entity_poly.pdbx_seq_one_letter_code
_entity_poly.pdbx_strand_id
1 'polypeptide(L)'
;MAEPQPASSGLTDEAALGCCSDPDPSTKDFLMQQTMLRIKDPKKSLDFYTRVLGLTLLQKLDFPSMKFSLYFLAYEDKNDIPKDKSHIGIAVPDVYSACKRFEELGVKFVKKPDDGKMKGLAFIQDPDGYWIEILNPNKIAEII
;
A
#
# COMPACT_ATOMS: atom_id res chain seq x y z
N MET A 1 11.39 33.84 12.28
CA MET A 1 11.49 32.51 12.93
C MET A 1 10.07 32.09 13.23
N ALA A 2 9.64 30.91 12.76
CA ALA A 2 8.30 30.42 13.05
C ALA A 2 8.22 29.99 14.53
N GLU A 3 7.18 30.41 15.23
CA GLU A 3 6.91 29.96 16.61
C GLU A 3 6.70 28.43 16.62
N PRO A 4 7.17 27.72 17.66
CA PRO A 4 6.95 26.29 17.77
C PRO A 4 5.46 26.03 17.92
N GLN A 5 4.89 25.23 16.99
CA GLN A 5 3.52 24.77 17.15
C GLN A 5 3.41 23.97 18.47
N PRO A 6 2.35 24.19 19.27
CA PRO A 6 2.14 23.41 20.47
C PRO A 6 2.03 21.93 20.12
N ALA A 7 2.58 21.06 20.99
CA ALA A 7 2.50 19.63 20.81
C ALA A 7 1.03 19.19 20.74
N SER A 8 0.58 18.79 19.56
CA SER A 8 -0.78 18.28 19.35
C SER A 8 -0.95 16.97 20.10
N SER A 9 -1.91 16.90 21.02
CA SER A 9 -2.31 15.68 21.73
C SER A 9 -3.17 14.75 20.87
N GLY A 10 -3.33 15.04 19.57
CA GLY A 10 -4.33 14.38 18.73
C GLY A 10 -5.75 14.88 19.01
N LEU A 11 -6.69 14.51 18.14
CA LEU A 11 -8.12 14.72 18.37
C LEU A 11 -8.65 13.66 19.33
N THR A 12 -9.66 14.00 20.15
CA THR A 12 -10.47 12.98 20.83
C THR A 12 -11.36 12.27 19.81
N ASP A 13 -11.86 11.09 20.16
CA ASP A 13 -12.77 10.33 19.29
C ASP A 13 -14.03 11.15 18.96
N GLU A 14 -14.59 11.89 19.94
CA GLU A 14 -15.77 12.73 19.72
C GLU A 14 -15.47 13.89 18.77
N ALA A 15 -14.31 14.53 18.91
CA ALA A 15 -13.90 15.62 18.03
C ALA A 15 -13.63 15.12 16.60
N ALA A 16 -13.05 13.92 16.46
CA ALA A 16 -12.83 13.29 15.16
C ALA A 16 -14.17 12.94 14.48
N LEU A 17 -15.09 12.30 15.22
CA LEU A 17 -16.43 11.95 14.72
C LEU A 17 -17.25 13.20 14.38
N GLY A 18 -17.10 14.28 15.14
CA GLY A 18 -17.77 15.56 14.89
C GLY A 18 -17.35 16.24 13.56
N CYS A 19 -16.26 15.77 12.94
CA CYS A 19 -15.80 16.24 11.63
C CYS A 19 -16.24 15.32 10.48
N CYS A 20 -16.91 14.20 10.76
CA CYS A 20 -17.39 13.25 9.77
C CYS A 20 -18.82 13.59 9.31
N SER A 21 -19.11 13.35 8.04
CA SER A 21 -20.44 13.49 7.45
C SER A 21 -20.88 12.17 6.83
N ASP A 22 -22.19 11.94 6.81
CA ASP A 22 -22.76 10.83 6.04
C ASP A 22 -22.48 11.02 4.53
N PRO A 23 -22.26 9.95 3.76
CA PRO A 23 -22.04 10.05 2.31
C PRO A 23 -23.26 10.61 1.59
N ASP A 24 -23.04 11.58 0.70
CA ASP A 24 -24.10 12.07 -0.19
C ASP A 24 -24.52 10.96 -1.19
N PRO A 25 -25.82 10.74 -1.47
CA PRO A 25 -26.28 9.69 -2.38
C PRO A 25 -25.65 9.72 -3.79
N SER A 26 -25.20 10.90 -4.26
CA SER A 26 -24.50 11.04 -5.54
C SER A 26 -23.11 10.39 -5.55
N THR A 27 -22.52 10.14 -4.39
CA THR A 27 -21.19 9.53 -4.23
C THR A 27 -21.22 8.03 -4.00
N LYS A 28 -22.42 7.42 -3.95
CA LYS A 28 -22.60 5.99 -3.59
C LYS A 28 -21.82 5.01 -4.48
N ASP A 29 -21.54 5.40 -5.72
CA ASP A 29 -20.84 4.59 -6.71
C ASP A 29 -19.36 5.00 -6.88
N PHE A 30 -18.86 5.94 -6.06
CA PHE A 30 -17.44 6.31 -6.08
C PHE A 30 -16.59 5.20 -5.46
N LEU A 31 -15.39 5.01 -6.00
CA LEU A 31 -14.44 4.01 -5.51
C LEU A 31 -13.01 4.53 -5.52
N MET A 32 -12.24 4.19 -4.49
CA MET A 32 -10.81 4.50 -4.42
C MET A 32 -10.03 3.53 -5.31
N GLN A 33 -9.89 3.89 -6.59
CA GLN A 33 -9.46 2.93 -7.63
C GLN A 33 -7.95 2.69 -7.69
N GLN A 34 -7.15 3.72 -7.44
CA GLN A 34 -5.71 3.64 -7.64
C GLN A 34 -4.97 4.55 -6.66
N THR A 35 -3.75 4.12 -6.35
CA THR A 35 -2.70 4.99 -5.80
C THR A 35 -1.58 5.05 -6.83
N MET A 36 -1.13 6.26 -7.16
CA MET A 36 -0.09 6.45 -8.18
C MET A 36 1.26 6.74 -7.51
N LEU A 37 2.25 5.90 -7.82
CA LEU A 37 3.65 6.09 -7.42
C LEU A 37 4.51 6.31 -8.67
N ARG A 38 5.44 7.27 -8.58
CA ARG A 38 6.44 7.48 -9.63
C ARG A 38 7.63 6.57 -9.34
N ILE A 39 8.02 5.81 -10.34
CA ILE A 39 9.11 4.82 -10.23
C ILE A 39 10.26 5.19 -11.16
N LYS A 40 11.49 5.01 -10.70
CA LYS A 40 12.70 5.37 -11.46
C LYS A 40 13.07 4.32 -12.50
N ASP A 41 12.88 3.05 -12.18
CA ASP A 41 13.17 1.92 -13.08
C ASP A 41 12.00 0.93 -13.08
N PRO A 42 11.21 0.86 -14.18
CA PRO A 42 10.06 -0.04 -14.24
C PRO A 42 10.47 -1.52 -14.20
N LYS A 43 11.69 -1.90 -14.59
CA LYS A 43 12.11 -3.31 -14.53
C LYS A 43 12.25 -3.78 -13.09
N LYS A 44 12.92 -2.98 -12.26
CA LYS A 44 13.09 -3.27 -10.83
C LYS A 44 11.75 -3.26 -10.09
N SER A 45 10.90 -2.28 -10.41
CA SER A 45 9.59 -2.16 -9.79
C SER A 45 8.68 -3.32 -10.18
N LEU A 46 8.59 -3.66 -11.47
CA LEU A 46 7.77 -4.78 -11.91
C LEU A 46 8.25 -6.10 -11.29
N ASP A 47 9.55 -6.36 -11.26
CA ASP A 47 10.09 -7.54 -10.56
C ASP A 47 9.71 -7.53 -9.07
N PHE A 48 9.89 -6.41 -8.37
CA PHE A 48 9.54 -6.31 -6.95
C PHE A 48 8.05 -6.55 -6.72
N TYR A 49 7.16 -5.75 -7.32
CA TYR A 49 5.73 -5.85 -7.06
C TYR A 49 5.15 -7.19 -7.52
N THR A 50 5.68 -7.81 -8.59
CA THR A 50 5.16 -9.11 -9.06
C THR A 50 5.80 -10.29 -8.35
N ARG A 51 7.13 -10.42 -8.34
CA ARG A 51 7.83 -11.57 -7.74
C ARG A 51 7.84 -11.48 -6.22
N VAL A 52 8.10 -10.32 -5.64
CA VAL A 52 8.19 -10.18 -4.18
C VAL A 52 6.80 -10.04 -3.58
N LEU A 53 5.99 -9.10 -4.05
CA LEU A 53 4.67 -8.89 -3.45
C LEU A 53 3.57 -9.77 -4.04
N GLY A 54 3.77 -10.43 -5.18
CA GLY A 54 2.76 -11.33 -5.74
C GLY A 54 1.63 -10.61 -6.50
N LEU A 55 1.82 -9.34 -6.87
CA LEU A 55 0.88 -8.64 -7.72
C LEU A 55 0.99 -9.11 -9.17
N THR A 56 -0.09 -8.94 -9.91
CA THR A 56 -0.23 -9.15 -11.33
C THR A 56 -0.19 -7.81 -12.05
N LEU A 57 0.62 -7.69 -13.10
CA LEU A 57 0.54 -6.56 -14.04
C LEU A 57 -0.76 -6.69 -14.85
N LEU A 58 -1.73 -5.82 -14.57
CA LEU A 58 -3.01 -5.76 -15.27
C LEU A 58 -2.89 -5.07 -16.61
N GLN A 59 -2.20 -3.93 -16.62
CA GLN A 59 -2.16 -3.09 -17.80
C GLN A 59 -0.86 -2.29 -17.87
N LYS A 60 -0.34 -2.19 -19.10
CA LYS A 60 0.70 -1.23 -19.48
C LYS A 60 0.12 -0.26 -20.50
N LEU A 61 0.36 1.04 -20.28
CA LEU A 61 -0.01 2.10 -21.22
C LEU A 61 1.21 2.95 -21.53
N ASP A 62 1.45 3.24 -22.79
CA ASP A 62 2.55 4.09 -23.24
C ASP A 62 2.01 5.40 -23.81
N PHE A 63 2.62 6.51 -23.43
CA PHE A 63 2.30 7.83 -23.95
C PHE A 63 3.55 8.48 -24.55
N PRO A 64 3.94 8.12 -25.79
CA PRO A 64 5.20 8.55 -26.38
C PRO A 64 5.35 10.08 -26.49
N SER A 65 4.26 10.78 -26.84
CA SER A 65 4.24 12.24 -26.92
C SER A 65 4.54 12.93 -25.58
N MET A 66 4.13 12.29 -24.48
CA MET A 66 4.33 12.78 -23.11
C MET A 66 5.54 12.14 -22.42
N LYS A 67 6.23 11.21 -23.09
CA LYS A 67 7.45 10.52 -22.62
C LYS A 67 7.30 9.79 -21.28
N PHE A 68 6.16 9.14 -21.05
CA PHE A 68 5.97 8.25 -19.89
C PHE A 68 5.17 6.99 -20.23
N SER A 69 5.26 6.01 -19.34
CA SER A 69 4.43 4.80 -19.35
C SER A 69 3.76 4.63 -17.99
N LEU A 70 2.56 4.05 -17.97
CA LEU A 70 1.85 3.62 -16.76
C LEU A 70 1.84 2.10 -16.67
N TYR A 71 1.95 1.61 -15.43
CA TYR A 71 1.87 0.19 -15.10
C TYR A 71 0.85 0.04 -13.96
N PHE A 72 -0.22 -0.70 -14.21
CA PHE A 72 -1.27 -0.98 -13.22
C PHE A 72 -1.06 -2.39 -12.68
N LEU A 73 -0.84 -2.52 -11.36
CA LEU A 73 -0.51 -3.78 -10.71
C LEU A 73 -1.44 -4.07 -9.55
N ALA A 74 -1.78 -5.35 -9.37
CA ALA A 74 -2.94 -5.79 -8.63
C ALA A 74 -2.87 -7.20 -8.01
N TYR A 75 -3.53 -7.50 -6.89
CA TYR A 75 -3.85 -8.90 -6.56
C TYR A 75 -5.12 -9.34 -7.28
N GLU A 76 -4.97 -9.71 -8.54
CA GLU A 76 -6.03 -10.35 -9.32
C GLU A 76 -5.44 -11.59 -10.00
N ASP A 77 -6.25 -12.64 -10.15
CA ASP A 77 -5.91 -13.74 -11.04
C ASP A 77 -5.92 -13.21 -12.48
N LYS A 78 -4.86 -13.50 -13.25
CA LYS A 78 -4.75 -13.08 -14.66
C LYS A 78 -5.94 -13.53 -15.51
N ASN A 79 -6.57 -14.65 -15.14
CA ASN A 79 -7.72 -15.21 -15.85
C ASN A 79 -9.03 -14.52 -15.48
N ASP A 80 -9.09 -13.90 -14.30
CA ASP A 80 -10.28 -13.24 -13.77
C ASP A 80 -10.28 -11.73 -14.03
N ILE A 81 -9.20 -11.17 -14.59
CA ILE A 81 -9.14 -9.77 -15.02
C ILE A 81 -10.21 -9.55 -16.10
N PRO A 82 -11.31 -8.84 -15.80
CA PRO A 82 -12.31 -8.54 -16.80
C PRO A 82 -11.65 -7.66 -17.87
N LYS A 83 -11.92 -7.93 -19.15
CA LYS A 83 -11.39 -7.10 -20.26
C LYS A 83 -11.84 -5.64 -20.14
N ASP A 84 -12.91 -5.43 -19.38
CA ASP A 84 -13.50 -4.22 -18.84
C ASP A 84 -13.01 -3.95 -17.41
N LYS A 85 -11.83 -3.30 -17.34
CA LYS A 85 -11.10 -2.91 -16.12
C LYS A 85 -11.98 -2.33 -15.00
N SER A 86 -11.84 -2.85 -13.76
CA SER A 86 -12.09 -2.07 -12.51
C SER A 86 -11.97 -2.96 -11.26
N HIS A 87 -10.79 -3.16 -10.65
CA HIS A 87 -10.57 -3.18 -9.17
C HIS A 87 -9.19 -3.73 -8.78
N ILE A 88 -8.69 -3.28 -7.60
CA ILE A 88 -7.70 -3.97 -6.77
C ILE A 88 -7.58 -3.39 -5.33
N GLY A 89 -7.44 -4.26 -4.32
CA GLY A 89 -6.93 -3.98 -2.97
C GLY A 89 -5.91 -5.04 -2.49
N ILE A 90 -5.19 -4.78 -1.39
CA ILE A 90 -4.13 -5.65 -0.84
C ILE A 90 -4.48 -6.11 0.58
N ALA A 91 -4.51 -7.42 0.84
CA ALA A 91 -4.50 -8.02 2.18
C ALA A 91 -3.72 -9.34 2.16
N VAL A 92 -2.96 -9.65 3.23
CA VAL A 92 -2.18 -10.90 3.34
C VAL A 92 -2.64 -11.75 4.53
N PRO A 93 -2.66 -13.09 4.41
CA PRO A 93 -3.17 -13.99 5.45
C PRO A 93 -2.18 -14.27 6.60
N ASP A 94 -0.87 -14.24 6.35
CA ASP A 94 0.16 -14.46 7.36
C ASP A 94 1.41 -13.59 7.14
N VAL A 95 1.64 -12.67 8.07
CA VAL A 95 2.73 -11.70 8.07
C VAL A 95 4.10 -12.35 8.29
N TYR A 96 4.20 -13.41 9.10
CA TYR A 96 5.50 -14.03 9.41
C TYR A 96 6.05 -14.80 8.22
N SER A 97 5.19 -15.58 7.55
CA SER A 97 5.56 -16.27 6.32
C SER A 97 5.90 -15.29 5.20
N ALA A 98 5.16 -14.18 5.07
CA ALA A 98 5.47 -13.13 4.11
C ALA A 98 6.83 -12.47 4.39
N CYS A 99 7.12 -12.12 5.66
CA CYS A 99 8.38 -11.49 6.04
C CYS A 99 9.60 -12.42 5.87
N LYS A 100 9.48 -13.70 6.25
CA LYS A 100 10.54 -14.68 6.03
C LYS A 100 10.89 -14.79 4.54
N ARG A 101 9.88 -14.81 3.68
CA ARG A 101 10.07 -14.80 2.23
C ARG A 101 10.72 -13.50 1.74
N PHE A 102 10.36 -12.34 2.29
CA PHE A 102 11.02 -11.08 1.94
C PHE A 102 12.50 -11.05 2.33
N GLU A 103 12.85 -11.60 3.50
CA GLU A 103 14.24 -11.73 3.94
C GLU A 103 15.04 -12.67 3.01
N GLU A 104 14.48 -13.82 2.63
CA GLU A 104 15.09 -14.75 1.67
C GLU A 104 15.30 -14.11 0.27
N LEU A 105 14.47 -13.13 -0.09
CA LEU A 105 14.55 -12.41 -1.36
C LEU A 105 15.40 -11.11 -1.28
N GLY A 106 16.03 -10.82 -0.13
CA GLY A 106 16.92 -9.67 0.04
C GLY A 106 16.21 -8.30 0.06
N VAL A 107 14.93 -8.27 0.46
CA VAL A 107 14.15 -7.03 0.56
C VAL A 107 14.65 -6.15 1.70
N LYS A 108 14.68 -4.83 1.48
CA LYS A 108 15.07 -3.88 2.51
C LYS A 108 13.93 -3.63 3.50
N PHE A 109 14.18 -3.92 4.78
CA PHE A 109 13.27 -3.58 5.88
C PHE A 109 13.60 -2.20 6.44
N VAL A 110 12.56 -1.43 6.74
CA VAL A 110 12.61 -0.23 7.57
C VAL A 110 12.37 -0.59 9.04
N LYS A 111 11.46 -1.53 9.29
CA LYS A 111 11.15 -2.07 10.61
C LYS A 111 10.78 -3.54 10.44
N LYS A 112 11.45 -4.44 11.17
CA LYS A 112 11.04 -5.85 11.22
C LYS A 112 9.82 -6.05 12.14
N PRO A 113 9.08 -7.17 12.02
CA PRO A 113 7.90 -7.44 12.84
C PRO A 113 8.14 -7.25 14.34
N ASP A 114 9.31 -7.66 14.83
CA ASP A 114 9.66 -7.63 16.24
C ASP A 114 10.54 -6.45 16.66
N ASP A 115 10.81 -5.50 15.76
CA ASP A 115 11.56 -4.29 16.11
C ASP A 115 10.64 -3.26 16.80
N GLY A 116 11.13 -2.57 17.83
CA GLY A 116 10.37 -1.53 18.53
C GLY A 116 9.29 -2.06 19.48
N LYS A 117 8.35 -1.18 19.88
CA LYS A 117 7.30 -1.48 20.87
C LYS A 117 6.13 -2.26 20.28
N MET A 118 5.66 -1.89 19.10
CA MET A 118 4.60 -2.59 18.38
C MET A 118 5.16 -3.84 17.69
N LYS A 119 4.87 -5.02 18.26
CA LYS A 119 5.25 -6.33 17.72
C LYS A 119 4.23 -6.80 16.67
N GLY A 120 4.63 -7.61 15.70
CA GLY A 120 3.72 -8.13 14.68
C GLY A 120 3.37 -7.16 13.54
N LEU A 121 4.06 -6.01 13.48
CA LEU A 121 3.93 -5.00 12.41
C LEU A 121 5.28 -4.75 11.74
N ALA A 122 5.35 -4.74 10.42
CA ALA A 122 6.58 -4.49 9.70
C ALA A 122 6.44 -3.40 8.62
N PHE A 123 7.57 -2.83 8.24
CA PHE A 123 7.68 -1.90 7.10
C PHE A 123 8.83 -2.34 6.21
N ILE A 124 8.56 -2.51 4.92
CA ILE A 124 9.57 -2.77 3.89
C ILE A 124 9.70 -1.56 2.95
N GLN A 125 10.75 -1.54 2.14
CA GLN A 125 10.90 -0.56 1.06
C GLN A 125 10.84 -1.23 -0.30
N ASP A 126 10.17 -0.56 -1.23
CA ASP A 126 10.27 -0.86 -2.65
C ASP A 126 11.61 -0.33 -3.25
N PRO A 127 11.89 -0.58 -4.55
CA PRO A 127 13.13 -0.15 -5.20
C PRO A 127 13.36 1.36 -5.23
N ASP A 128 12.30 2.16 -5.10
CA ASP A 128 12.34 3.63 -5.09
C ASP A 128 12.35 4.19 -3.65
N GLY A 129 12.19 3.33 -2.64
CA GLY A 129 12.28 3.67 -1.23
C GLY A 129 10.94 3.97 -0.56
N TYR A 130 9.81 3.77 -1.26
CA TYR A 130 8.47 3.90 -0.66
C TYR A 130 8.28 2.86 0.44
N TRP A 131 7.72 3.28 1.57
CA TRP A 131 7.46 2.39 2.70
C TRP A 131 6.14 1.67 2.46
N ILE A 132 6.18 0.35 2.59
CA ILE A 132 5.01 -0.51 2.49
C ILE A 132 4.81 -1.18 3.84
N GLU A 133 3.68 -0.89 4.47
CA GLU A 133 3.28 -1.47 5.74
C GLU A 133 2.78 -2.90 5.54
N ILE A 134 3.25 -3.81 6.39
CA ILE A 134 2.84 -5.20 6.42
C ILE A 134 2.17 -5.45 7.77
N LEU A 135 0.86 -5.67 7.72
CA LEU A 135 0.00 -5.83 8.89
C LEU A 135 -0.92 -7.04 8.73
N ASN A 136 -1.38 -7.57 9.87
CA ASN A 136 -2.46 -8.56 9.92
C ASN A 136 -3.70 -7.90 10.53
N PRO A 137 -4.79 -7.69 9.78
CA PRO A 137 -5.96 -6.97 10.28
C PRO A 137 -6.61 -7.67 11.49
N ASN A 138 -6.51 -8.99 11.59
CA ASN A 138 -7.09 -9.76 12.69
C ASN A 138 -6.26 -9.69 13.98
N LYS A 139 -5.03 -9.16 13.92
CA LYS A 139 -4.14 -9.04 15.07
C LYS A 139 -3.80 -7.61 15.43
N ILE A 140 -4.28 -6.62 14.66
CA ILE A 140 -4.02 -5.21 14.92
C ILE A 140 -4.46 -4.79 16.33
N ALA A 141 -5.65 -5.23 16.77
CA ALA A 141 -6.18 -4.87 18.09
C ALA A 141 -5.34 -5.39 19.28
N GLU A 142 -4.44 -6.36 19.05
CA GLU A 142 -3.55 -6.92 20.07
C GLU A 142 -2.19 -6.19 20.14
N ILE A 143 -1.91 -5.30 19.19
CA ILE A 143 -0.61 -4.65 18.98
C ILE A 143 -0.59 -3.20 19.49
N ILE A 144 -1.77 -2.60 19.70
CA ILE A 144 -1.97 -1.20 20.13
C ILE A 144 -2.00 -1.11 21.66
#